data_AF-A0A2V8U929-F1
#
_entry.id   AF-A0A2V8U929-F1
#
_cell.length_a   1.000
_cell.length_b   1.000
_cell.length_c   1.000
_cell.angle_alpha   90.00
_cell.angle_beta   90.00
_cell.angle_gamma   90.00
#
_symmetry.space_group_name_H-M   'P 1'
#
loop_
_entity.id
_entity.type
_entity.pdbx_description
1 polymer ?
#
loop_
_entity_poly.entity_id
_entity_poly.type
_entity_poly.pdbx_seq_one_letter_code
_entity_poly.pdbx_strand_id
1 'polypeptide(L)'
;MRSIETIYSNLTRRKNLVVDDVAQEYFPGKAINIVPLAISLALITESAEETVLFAANLGGDSDSIASIGGAIAGALYPETVNNEWFEVVTAINEDNILDVANSLAALRPRG
;
A
#
# COMPACT_ATOMS: atom_id res chain seq x y z
N MET A 1 -5.93 -15.93 8.55
CA MET A 1 -5.90 -14.88 9.60
C MET A 1 -4.58 -14.85 10.40
N ARG A 2 -3.94 -15.99 10.73
CA ARG A 2 -2.61 -16.03 11.40
C ARG A 2 -1.46 -15.33 10.66
N SER A 3 -1.55 -15.13 9.34
CA SER A 3 -0.48 -14.50 8.54
C SER A 3 -0.31 -13.01 8.81
N ILE A 4 -1.41 -12.27 9.05
CA ILE A 4 -1.35 -10.82 9.35
C ILE A 4 -0.66 -10.59 10.69
N GLU A 5 -1.13 -11.24 11.75
CA GLU A 5 -0.55 -11.10 13.10
C GLU A 5 0.95 -11.44 13.11
N THR A 6 1.34 -12.45 12.33
CA THR A 6 2.74 -12.90 12.23
C THR A 6 3.60 -11.86 11.51
N ILE A 7 3.18 -11.41 10.33
CA ILE A 7 3.94 -10.44 9.53
C ILE A 7 4.01 -9.11 10.26
N TYR A 8 2.89 -8.60 10.75
CA TYR A 8 2.85 -7.36 11.52
C TYR A 8 3.77 -7.43 12.74
N SER A 9 3.64 -8.46 13.58
CA SER A 9 4.48 -8.61 14.77
C SER A 9 5.97 -8.73 14.45
N ASN A 10 6.32 -9.36 13.33
CA ASN A 10 7.70 -9.46 12.87
C ASN A 10 8.23 -8.07 12.47
N LEU A 11 7.50 -7.36 11.63
CA LEU A 11 7.91 -6.06 11.10
C LEU A 11 8.01 -4.99 12.19
N THR A 12 7.06 -4.93 13.12
CA THR A 12 7.09 -3.95 14.23
C THR A 12 8.27 -4.15 15.19
N ARG A 13 8.84 -5.36 15.26
CA ARG A 13 10.02 -5.64 16.09
C ARG A 13 11.33 -5.20 15.43
N ARG A 14 11.32 -4.85 14.14
CA ARG A 14 12.52 -4.42 13.43
C ARG A 14 12.83 -2.98 13.78
N LYS A 15 14.10 -2.69 14.08
CA LYS A 15 14.57 -1.32 14.29
C LYS A 15 14.52 -0.49 13.00
N ASN A 16 14.86 -1.13 11.88
CA ASN A 16 14.81 -0.55 10.54
C ASN A 16 14.12 -1.55 9.61
N LEU A 17 13.24 -1.04 8.75
CA LEU A 17 12.67 -1.81 7.65
C LEU A 17 13.69 -1.81 6.50
N VAL A 18 14.27 -2.97 6.22
CA VAL A 18 15.19 -3.18 5.09
C VAL A 18 14.46 -4.00 4.04
N VAL A 19 14.39 -3.47 2.81
CA VAL A 19 13.63 -4.07 1.70
C VAL A 19 14.08 -5.49 1.42
N ASP A 20 15.40 -5.74 1.30
CA ASP A 20 15.95 -7.07 1.02
C ASP A 20 15.58 -8.10 2.08
N ASP A 21 15.58 -7.72 3.36
CA ASP A 21 15.22 -8.61 4.46
C ASP A 21 13.74 -8.98 4.42
N VAL A 22 12.87 -8.02 4.06
CA VAL A 22 11.43 -8.26 3.92
C VAL A 22 11.15 -9.12 2.68
N ALA A 23 11.84 -8.86 1.58
CA ALA A 23 11.72 -9.62 0.34
C ALA A 23 12.18 -11.08 0.52
N GLN A 24 13.29 -11.34 1.23
CA GLN A 24 13.74 -12.71 1.50
C GLN A 24 12.73 -13.53 2.31
N GLU A 25 12.09 -12.90 3.31
CA GLU A 25 11.22 -13.60 4.24
C GLU A 25 9.79 -13.79 3.71
N TYR A 26 9.28 -12.77 3.01
CA TYR A 26 7.89 -12.72 2.57
C TYR A 26 7.71 -12.78 1.06
N PHE A 27 8.79 -13.07 0.31
CA PHE A 27 8.90 -13.03 -1.15
C PHE A 27 7.54 -13.24 -1.83
N PRO A 28 7.06 -12.28 -2.64
CA PRO A 28 5.67 -12.22 -3.09
C PRO A 28 5.28 -13.27 -4.15
N GLY A 29 5.95 -14.43 -4.17
CA GLY A 29 5.58 -15.58 -5.01
C GLY A 29 4.41 -16.41 -4.48
N LYS A 30 3.86 -16.08 -3.29
CA LYS A 30 2.68 -16.75 -2.73
C LYS A 30 1.60 -15.73 -2.39
N ALA A 31 0.46 -15.82 -3.06
CA ALA A 31 -0.69 -14.94 -2.88
C ALA A 31 -1.13 -14.77 -1.41
N ILE A 32 -0.87 -15.77 -0.56
CA ILE A 32 -1.18 -15.74 0.88
C ILE A 32 -0.44 -14.64 1.66
N ASN A 33 0.67 -14.12 1.13
CA ASN A 33 1.48 -13.08 1.78
C ASN A 33 1.13 -11.66 1.31
N ILE A 34 0.49 -11.50 0.14
CA ILE A 34 0.26 -10.19 -0.51
C ILE A 34 -0.57 -9.27 0.39
N VAL A 35 -1.80 -9.67 0.73
CA VAL A 35 -2.71 -8.85 1.54
C VAL A 35 -2.14 -8.61 2.95
N PRO A 36 -1.64 -9.62 3.68
CA PRO A 36 -1.03 -9.39 4.99
C PRO A 36 0.16 -8.44 4.98
N LEU A 37 1.04 -8.55 3.98
CA LEU A 37 2.21 -7.68 3.87
C LEU A 37 1.80 -6.25 3.53
N ALA A 38 0.86 -6.07 2.59
CA ALA A 38 0.34 -4.75 2.23
C ALA A 38 -0.30 -4.02 3.42
N ILE A 39 -1.16 -4.72 4.19
CA ILE A 39 -1.77 -4.17 5.42
C ILE A 39 -0.67 -3.82 6.45
N SER A 40 0.29 -4.71 6.66
CA SER A 40 1.33 -4.50 7.66
C SER A 40 2.24 -3.32 7.31
N LEU A 41 2.59 -3.14 6.04
CA LEU A 41 3.38 -1.99 5.59
C LEU A 41 2.63 -0.67 5.78
N ALA A 42 1.34 -0.63 5.43
CA ALA A 42 0.51 0.56 5.62
C ALA A 42 0.40 0.97 7.10
N LEU A 43 0.29 -0.02 8.01
CA LEU A 43 0.18 0.23 9.45
C LEU A 43 1.52 0.63 10.11
N ILE A 44 2.66 0.29 9.52
CA ILE A 44 3.98 0.51 10.16
C ILE A 44 4.68 1.75 9.60
N THR A 45 4.54 2.02 8.31
CA THR A 45 5.15 3.21 7.70
C THR A 45 4.37 4.48 7.98
N GLU A 46 3.06 4.37 8.25
CA GLU A 46 2.16 5.51 8.51
C GLU A 46 2.24 6.60 7.43
N SER A 47 2.60 6.20 6.21
CA SER A 47 2.80 7.09 5.07
C SER A 47 2.52 6.33 3.77
N ALA A 48 1.65 6.89 2.93
CA ALA A 48 1.29 6.33 1.64
C ALA A 48 2.50 6.30 0.71
N GLU A 49 3.28 7.39 0.66
CA GLU A 49 4.52 7.45 -0.12
C GLU A 49 5.53 6.39 0.35
N GLU A 50 5.80 6.30 1.66
CA GLU A 50 6.75 5.31 2.17
C GLU A 50 6.25 3.86 1.96
N THR A 51 4.95 3.61 2.16
CA THR A 51 4.34 2.30 1.91
C THR A 51 4.57 1.88 0.46
N VAL A 52 4.26 2.76 -0.50
CA VAL A 52 4.35 2.49 -1.93
C VAL A 52 5.81 2.32 -2.35
N LEU A 53 6.72 3.21 -1.92
CA LEU A 53 8.16 3.08 -2.20
C LEU A 53 8.70 1.75 -1.67
N PHE A 54 8.36 1.42 -0.41
CA PHE A 54 8.85 0.19 0.19
C PHE A 54 8.34 -1.03 -0.57
N ALA A 55 7.02 -1.08 -0.83
CA ALA A 55 6.38 -2.18 -1.53
C ALA A 55 6.89 -2.36 -2.97
N ALA A 56 7.02 -1.27 -3.74
CA ALA A 56 7.50 -1.29 -5.12
C ALA A 56 8.94 -1.80 -5.24
N ASN A 57 9.76 -1.60 -4.20
CA ASN A 57 11.14 -2.06 -4.18
C ASN A 57 11.30 -3.53 -3.72
N LEU A 58 10.25 -4.22 -3.27
CA LEU A 58 10.32 -5.62 -2.81
C LEU A 58 10.62 -6.64 -3.94
N GLY A 59 10.40 -6.27 -5.21
CA GLY A 59 10.46 -7.18 -6.35
C GLY A 59 9.29 -8.18 -6.41
N GLY A 60 9.21 -8.99 -7.48
CA GLY A 60 8.09 -9.91 -7.70
C GLY A 60 6.75 -9.19 -7.93
N ASP A 61 5.66 -9.68 -7.30
CA ASP A 61 4.30 -9.09 -7.32
C ASP A 61 4.20 -7.87 -6.39
N SER A 62 5.09 -6.91 -6.66
CA SER A 62 5.27 -5.67 -5.90
C SER A 62 4.19 -4.64 -6.19
N ASP A 63 3.62 -4.66 -7.40
CA ASP A 63 2.52 -3.79 -7.84
C ASP A 63 1.23 -4.08 -7.06
N SER A 64 0.90 -5.35 -6.80
CA SER A 64 -0.26 -5.69 -5.96
C SER A 64 -0.09 -5.20 -4.52
N ILE A 65 1.09 -5.37 -3.93
CA ILE A 65 1.37 -4.93 -2.55
C ILE A 65 1.34 -3.40 -2.48
N ALA A 66 1.98 -2.71 -3.44
CA ALA A 66 2.00 -1.25 -3.51
C ALA A 66 0.60 -0.68 -3.71
N SER A 67 -0.22 -1.28 -4.57
CA SER A 67 -1.59 -0.84 -4.83
C SER A 67 -2.49 -1.00 -3.59
N ILE A 68 -2.47 -2.18 -2.95
CA ILE A 68 -3.30 -2.43 -1.76
C ILE A 68 -2.80 -1.61 -0.57
N GLY A 69 -1.49 -1.63 -0.30
CA GLY A 69 -0.89 -0.93 0.82
C GLY A 69 -1.02 0.58 0.67
N GLY A 70 -0.73 1.11 -0.52
CA GLY A 70 -0.87 2.53 -0.83
C GLY A 70 -2.31 3.03 -0.73
N ALA A 71 -3.31 2.25 -1.16
CA ALA A 71 -4.71 2.61 -1.00
C ALA A 71 -5.14 2.68 0.48
N ILE A 72 -4.69 1.71 1.30
CA ILE A 72 -4.97 1.70 2.74
C ILE A 72 -4.27 2.87 3.43
N ALA A 73 -2.97 3.04 3.19
CA ALA A 73 -2.17 4.12 3.78
C ALA A 73 -2.66 5.50 3.34
N GLY A 74 -3.02 5.69 2.06
CA GLY A 74 -3.57 6.94 1.54
C GLY A 74 -4.97 7.27 2.08
N ALA A 75 -5.75 6.27 2.50
CA ALA A 75 -7.00 6.51 3.20
C ALA A 75 -6.79 6.89 4.69
N LEU A 76 -5.74 6.37 5.32
CA LEU A 76 -5.41 6.63 6.74
C LEU A 76 -4.61 7.93 6.92
N TYR A 77 -3.69 8.24 6.00
CA TYR A 77 -2.72 9.32 6.04
C TYR A 77 -2.74 10.10 4.70
N PRO A 78 -3.88 10.70 4.32
CA PRO A 78 -4.07 11.29 2.97
C PRO A 78 -3.05 12.38 2.62
N GLU A 79 -2.53 13.10 3.60
CA GLU A 79 -1.50 14.14 3.43
C GLU A 79 -0.14 13.60 2.98
N THR A 80 0.08 12.28 3.09
CA THR A 80 1.32 11.61 2.70
C THR A 80 1.27 11.03 1.29
N VAL A 81 0.16 11.22 0.56
CA VAL A 81 0.06 10.84 -0.84
C VAL A 81 0.91 11.80 -1.68
N ASN A 82 1.82 11.24 -2.47
CA ASN A 82 2.71 12.04 -3.30
C ASN A 82 1.95 12.69 -4.47
N ASN A 83 1.82 14.02 -4.44
CA ASN A 83 1.10 14.78 -5.47
C ASN A 83 1.80 14.74 -6.84
N GLU A 84 3.13 14.67 -6.89
CA GLU A 84 3.85 14.60 -8.17
C GLU A 84 3.54 13.29 -8.90
N TRP A 85 3.43 12.18 -8.18
CA TRP A 85 3.02 10.90 -8.77
C TRP A 85 1.57 10.96 -9.26
N PHE A 86 0.68 11.58 -8.49
CA PHE A 86 -0.71 11.78 -8.89
C PHE A 86 -0.78 12.58 -10.19
N GLU A 87 -0.05 13.70 -10.30
CA GLU A 87 0.01 14.52 -11.51
C GLU A 87 0.51 13.73 -12.72
N VAL A 88 1.55 12.91 -12.57
CA VAL A 88 2.06 12.04 -13.64
C VAL A 88 1.01 11.02 -14.08
N VAL A 89 0.37 10.33 -13.12
CA VAL A 89 -0.65 9.32 -13.40
C VAL A 89 -1.87 9.94 -14.08
N THR A 90 -2.31 11.14 -13.64
CA THR A 90 -3.42 11.87 -14.26
C THR A 90 -3.06 12.40 -15.66
N ALA A 91 -1.82 12.83 -15.89
CA ALA A 91 -1.40 13.30 -17.21
C ALA A 91 -1.34 12.17 -18.25
N ILE A 92 -1.06 10.94 -17.82
CA ILE A 92 -0.94 9.77 -18.70
C ILE A 92 -2.28 9.06 -18.90
N ASN A 93 -3.12 8.98 -17.86
CA ASN A 93 -4.40 8.31 -17.95
C ASN A 93 -5.50 9.27 -18.42
N GLU A 94 -6.20 8.90 -19.48
CA GLU A 94 -7.37 9.64 -19.98
C GLU A 94 -8.59 9.51 -19.04
N ASP A 95 -8.54 8.58 -18.08
CA ASP A 95 -9.60 8.32 -17.12
C ASP A 95 -9.53 9.27 -15.91
N ASN A 96 -10.64 9.98 -15.64
CA ASN A 96 -10.75 10.83 -14.47
C ASN A 96 -11.07 10.02 -13.21
N ILE A 97 -10.03 9.44 -12.60
CA ILE A 97 -10.13 8.66 -11.34
C ILE A 97 -10.80 9.49 -10.23
N LEU A 98 -10.62 10.81 -10.20
CA LEU A 98 -11.28 11.68 -9.21
C LEU A 98 -12.80 11.73 -9.42
N ASP A 99 -13.27 11.79 -10.66
CA ASP A 99 -14.71 11.78 -10.95
C ASP A 99 -15.35 10.46 -10.52
N VAL A 100 -14.66 9.34 -10.75
CA VAL A 100 -15.12 8.02 -10.29
C VAL A 100 -15.17 7.97 -8.76
N ALA A 101 -14.11 8.41 -8.08
CA ALA A 101 -14.05 8.45 -6.62
C ALA A 101 -15.16 9.32 -6.02
N ASN A 102 -15.38 10.52 -6.57
CA ASN A 102 -16.43 11.45 -6.15
C ASN A 102 -17.83 10.86 -6.38
N SER A 103 -18.04 10.21 -7.53
CA SER A 103 -19.32 9.55 -7.85
C SER A 103 -19.62 8.41 -6.88
N LEU A 104 -18.63 7.58 -6.57
CA LEU A 104 -18.78 6.49 -5.59
C LEU A 104 -19.04 7.03 -4.17
N ALA A 105 -18.34 8.09 -3.76
CA ALA A 105 -18.55 8.73 -2.47
C ALA A 105 -19.96 9.33 -2.34
N ALA A 106 -20.50 9.89 -3.43
CA ALA A 106 -21.85 10.44 -3.47
C ALA A 106 -22.95 9.35 -3.34
N LEU A 107 -22.66 8.10 -3.74
CA LEU A 107 -23.56 6.96 -3.57
C LEU A 107 -23.59 6.42 -2.13
N ARG A 108 -22.66 6.83 -1.27
CA ARG A 108 -22.63 6.38 0.13
C ARG A 108 -23.92 6.82 0.83
N PRO A 109 -24.76 5.89 1.34
CA PRO A 109 -25.94 6.27 2.08
C PRO A 109 -25.53 7.15 3.26
N ARG A 110 -26.19 8.31 3.41
CA ARG A 110 -26.09 9.10 4.64
C ARG A 110 -26.88 8.35 5.70
N GLY A 111 -26.18 7.49 6.45
CA GLY A 111 -26.68 6.96 7.73
C GLY A 111 -26.85 8.07 8.76
#